data_AF-A0A845SDF5-F1
#
_entry.id   AF-A0A845SDF5-F1
#
_cell.length_a   1.000
_cell.length_b   1.000
_cell.length_c   1.000
_cell.angle_alpha   90.00
_cell.angle_beta   90.00
_cell.angle_gamma   90.00
#
_symmetry.space_group_name_H-M   'P 1'
#
loop_
_entity.id
_entity.type
_entity.pdbx_description
1 polymer ?
#
loop_
_entity_poly.entity_id
_entity_poly.type
_entity_poly.pdbx_seq_one_letter_code
_entity_poly.pdbx_strand_id
1 'polypeptide(L)'
;MWNYSEKVKDHFFHPRNAKVVEQANAIGDVGSLSCGDALRLMLRVDPETEIIEEAGFQTFGCGSAIASSSALTELIIGRTLTEAAQLTNKQIADYLDGLPPEKMHCSVMGQEALRAAIAQFRGEAPEADHEEGALICKCFGVDEGHIRRAVIENGLSTLEDVINYTKAGGGCTSCHEKIERTLGQILSAQPASSPAAAGPAPVAQPRDENWLAVEEVIAGLRPHIQADGGDMRLLSVSEKQVTVSLSGSCSGCMMTDMTLAWLQQKLIERLGRFMHVVADPATVSTSEVE
;
A
#
# COMPACT_ATOMS: atom_id res chain seq x y z
N MET A 1 10.12 18.67 -2.82
CA MET A 1 11.20 17.71 -2.49
C MET A 1 10.54 16.63 -1.66
N TRP A 2 10.56 15.38 -2.10
CA TRP A 2 9.92 14.27 -1.39
C TRP A 2 10.59 14.05 -0.04
N ASN A 3 9.81 13.78 1.01
CA ASN A 3 10.36 13.47 2.31
C ASN A 3 10.68 11.97 2.38
N TYR A 4 11.95 11.63 2.16
CA TYR A 4 12.42 10.25 2.25
C TYR A 4 12.88 9.92 3.67
N SER A 5 12.60 8.70 4.10
CA SER A 5 13.16 8.15 5.34
C SER A 5 14.69 8.09 5.25
N GLU A 6 15.36 8.03 6.40
CA GLU A 6 16.81 7.80 6.44
C GLU A 6 17.18 6.46 5.82
N LYS A 7 16.31 5.45 5.96
CA LYS A 7 16.52 4.13 5.37
C LYS A 7 16.47 4.16 3.85
N VAL A 8 15.54 4.90 3.24
CA VAL A 8 15.53 5.12 1.78
C VAL A 8 16.81 5.80 1.32
N LYS A 9 17.25 6.86 2.01
CA LYS A 9 18.49 7.57 1.67
C LYS A 9 19.69 6.63 1.75
N ASP A 10 19.78 5.83 2.79
CA ASP A 10 20.89 4.90 2.99
C ASP A 10 20.93 3.81 1.91
N HIS A 11 19.81 3.17 1.56
CA HIS A 11 19.76 2.22 0.44
C HIS A 11 20.01 2.87 -0.93
N PHE A 12 19.80 4.18 -1.06
CA PHE A 12 20.15 4.92 -2.28
C PHE A 12 21.65 5.23 -2.36
N PHE A 13 22.26 5.73 -1.28
CA PHE A 13 23.68 6.10 -1.25
C PHE A 13 24.62 4.90 -1.09
N HIS A 14 24.15 3.85 -0.40
CA HIS A 14 24.89 2.61 -0.13
C HIS A 14 24.02 1.39 -0.49
N PRO A 15 23.67 1.20 -1.77
CA PRO A 15 22.81 0.09 -2.18
C PRO A 15 23.48 -1.26 -1.91
N ARG A 16 22.75 -2.13 -1.23
CA ARG A 16 23.13 -3.54 -1.02
C ARG A 16 22.85 -4.32 -2.28
N ASN A 17 23.78 -5.21 -2.66
CA ASN A 17 23.62 -6.15 -3.78
C ASN A 17 23.44 -5.49 -5.17
N ALA A 18 23.88 -4.25 -5.34
CA ALA A 18 23.99 -3.63 -6.66
C ALA A 18 25.17 -4.24 -7.46
N LYS A 19 24.98 -5.43 -8.00
CA LYS A 19 25.99 -6.23 -8.70
C LYS A 19 25.35 -7.21 -9.69
N VAL A 20 26.17 -7.69 -10.62
CA VAL A 20 25.82 -8.84 -11.48
C VAL A 20 26.06 -10.14 -10.70
N VAL A 21 25.15 -11.10 -10.82
CA VAL A 21 25.29 -12.44 -10.26
C VAL A 21 25.71 -13.38 -11.40
N GLU A 22 26.97 -13.80 -11.44
CA GLU A 22 27.56 -14.50 -12.60
C GLU A 22 26.88 -15.83 -12.95
N GLN A 23 26.36 -16.53 -11.95
CA GLN A 23 25.68 -17.84 -12.10
C GLN A 23 24.19 -17.73 -11.75
N ALA A 24 23.57 -16.60 -12.09
CA ALA A 24 22.13 -16.45 -11.92
C ALA A 24 21.39 -17.49 -12.78
N ASN A 25 20.50 -18.25 -12.15
CA ASN A 25 19.61 -19.21 -12.79
C ASN A 25 18.14 -18.78 -12.74
N ALA A 26 17.86 -17.60 -12.19
CA ALA A 26 16.55 -16.96 -12.17
C ALA A 26 16.72 -15.46 -12.37
N ILE A 27 16.10 -14.91 -13.41
CA ILE A 27 16.26 -13.54 -13.88
C ILE A 27 14.88 -12.96 -14.21
N GLY A 28 14.58 -11.81 -13.63
CA GLY A 28 13.37 -11.04 -13.89
C GLY A 28 13.74 -9.67 -14.44
N ASP A 29 13.31 -9.38 -15.66
CA ASP A 29 13.48 -8.07 -16.31
C ASP A 29 12.10 -7.39 -16.36
N VAL A 30 12.01 -6.16 -15.88
CA VAL A 30 10.78 -5.36 -15.92
C VAL A 30 11.07 -3.91 -16.27
N GLY A 31 10.07 -3.22 -16.81
CA GLY A 31 10.19 -1.83 -17.25
C GLY A 31 11.00 -1.67 -18.53
N SER A 32 11.32 -0.42 -18.88
CA SER A 32 12.06 -0.12 -20.09
C SER A 32 12.82 1.20 -19.99
N LEU A 33 13.92 1.31 -20.72
CA LEU A 33 14.66 2.57 -20.81
C LEU A 33 13.79 3.70 -21.40
N SER A 34 12.83 3.35 -22.26
CA SER A 34 11.86 4.28 -22.84
C SER A 34 10.89 4.87 -21.81
N CYS A 35 10.46 4.11 -20.81
CA CYS A 35 9.53 4.59 -19.78
C CYS A 35 10.24 5.26 -18.59
N GLY A 36 11.58 5.24 -18.60
CA GLY A 36 12.42 5.92 -17.62
C GLY A 36 12.68 5.13 -16.33
N ASP A 37 12.14 3.92 -16.19
CA ASP A 37 12.46 2.99 -15.12
C ASP A 37 12.61 1.57 -15.69
N ALA A 38 13.68 0.86 -15.33
CA ALA A 38 13.94 -0.53 -15.69
C ALA A 38 14.68 -1.23 -14.56
N LEU A 39 14.37 -2.50 -14.34
CA LEU A 39 14.99 -3.33 -13.32
C LEU A 39 15.26 -4.72 -13.87
N ARG A 40 16.51 -5.16 -13.74
CA ARG A 40 16.95 -6.54 -13.87
C ARG A 40 17.26 -7.08 -12.48
N LEU A 41 16.49 -8.04 -12.02
CA LEU A 41 16.76 -8.81 -10.81
C LEU A 41 17.38 -10.15 -11.20
N MET A 42 18.51 -10.50 -10.57
CA MET A 42 19.25 -11.73 -10.84
C MET A 42 19.39 -12.51 -9.54
N LEU A 43 18.95 -13.76 -9.53
CA LEU A 43 19.02 -14.65 -8.37
C LEU A 43 19.80 -15.92 -8.72
N ARG A 44 20.56 -16.41 -7.75
CA ARG A 44 21.09 -17.77 -7.74
C ARG A 44 20.29 -18.57 -6.72
N VAL A 45 19.58 -19.56 -7.21
CA VAL A 45 18.63 -20.39 -6.46
C VAL A 45 19.17 -21.81 -6.44
N ASP A 46 19.16 -22.44 -5.26
CA ASP A 46 19.44 -23.86 -5.15
C ASP A 46 18.32 -24.68 -5.83
N PRO A 47 18.61 -25.52 -6.84
CA PRO A 47 17.61 -26.29 -7.57
C PRO A 47 16.91 -27.38 -6.76
N GLU A 48 17.50 -27.82 -5.64
CA GLU A 48 16.90 -28.85 -4.78
C GLU A 48 16.07 -28.24 -3.65
N THR A 49 16.57 -27.18 -3.03
CA THR A 49 15.92 -26.56 -1.85
C THR A 49 15.03 -25.36 -2.20
N GLU A 50 15.13 -24.84 -3.42
CA GLU A 50 14.52 -23.58 -3.86
C GLU A 50 14.93 -22.36 -3.01
N ILE A 51 16.04 -22.42 -2.29
CA ILE A 51 16.54 -21.31 -1.47
C ILE A 51 17.31 -20.32 -2.35
N ILE A 52 17.02 -19.02 -2.18
CA ILE A 52 17.76 -17.93 -2.83
C ILE A 52 19.09 -17.75 -2.09
N GLU A 53 20.17 -18.31 -2.63
CA GLU A 53 21.51 -18.20 -2.04
C GLU A 53 22.11 -16.81 -2.24
N GLU A 54 21.80 -16.19 -3.37
CA GLU A 54 22.35 -14.90 -3.75
C GLU A 54 21.36 -14.13 -4.62
N ALA A 55 21.27 -12.83 -4.38
CA ALA A 55 20.53 -11.90 -5.21
C ALA A 55 21.41 -10.71 -5.57
N GLY A 56 21.18 -10.16 -6.75
CA GLY A 56 21.76 -8.92 -7.23
C GLY A 56 20.84 -8.22 -8.22
N PHE A 57 21.04 -6.93 -8.41
CA PHE A 57 20.20 -6.15 -9.32
C PHE A 57 20.99 -5.16 -10.16
N GLN A 58 20.42 -4.81 -11.30
CA GLN A 58 20.78 -3.63 -12.10
C GLN A 58 19.50 -2.84 -12.36
N THR A 59 19.50 -1.56 -12.03
CA THR A 59 18.34 -0.69 -12.27
C THR A 59 18.75 0.61 -12.93
N PHE A 60 17.87 1.09 -13.79
CA PHE A 60 17.87 2.44 -14.32
C PHE A 60 16.57 3.10 -13.85
N GLY A 61 16.66 4.20 -13.11
CA GLY A 61 15.47 4.83 -12.57
C GLY A 61 15.79 5.89 -11.53
N CYS A 62 14.75 6.33 -10.82
CA CYS A 62 14.90 7.30 -9.74
C CYS A 62 15.54 6.67 -8.47
N GLY A 63 15.94 7.51 -7.50
CA GLY A 63 16.54 7.02 -6.25
C GLY A 63 15.66 6.03 -5.46
N SER A 64 14.33 6.16 -5.57
CA SER A 64 13.38 5.19 -4.99
C SER A 64 13.45 3.83 -5.66
N ALA A 65 13.74 3.75 -6.97
CA ALA A 65 13.92 2.47 -7.66
C ALA A 65 15.17 1.75 -7.13
N ILE A 66 16.29 2.45 -6.99
CA ILE A 66 17.53 1.90 -6.40
C ILE A 66 17.29 1.42 -4.97
N ALA A 67 16.63 2.24 -4.14
CA ALA A 67 16.34 1.88 -2.76
C ALA A 67 15.43 0.66 -2.65
N SER A 68 14.34 0.61 -3.44
CA SER A 68 13.40 -0.52 -3.48
C SER A 68 14.07 -1.81 -3.96
N SER A 69 14.89 -1.76 -5.02
CA SER A 69 15.63 -2.93 -5.50
C SER A 69 16.66 -3.42 -4.48
N SER A 70 17.35 -2.50 -3.80
CA SER A 70 18.28 -2.85 -2.74
C SER A 70 17.56 -3.52 -1.56
N ALA A 71 16.46 -2.94 -1.07
CA ALA A 71 15.65 -3.51 0.00
C ALA A 71 15.11 -4.89 -0.36
N LEU A 72 14.59 -5.05 -1.58
CA LEU A 72 14.11 -6.31 -2.11
C LEU A 72 15.17 -7.41 -2.00
N THR A 73 16.40 -7.15 -2.45
CA THR A 73 17.46 -8.16 -2.40
C THR A 73 17.79 -8.62 -0.98
N GLU A 74 17.78 -7.72 0.02
CA GLU A 74 17.98 -8.10 1.42
C GLU A 74 16.79 -8.90 2.00
N LEU A 75 15.57 -8.60 1.55
CA LEU A 75 14.37 -9.30 2.01
C LEU A 75 14.31 -10.76 1.55
N ILE A 76 14.85 -11.07 0.36
CA ILE A 76 14.66 -12.38 -0.29
C ILE A 76 15.83 -13.35 -0.12
N ILE A 77 17.06 -12.87 0.14
CA ILE A 77 18.22 -13.76 0.32
C ILE A 77 17.99 -14.66 1.54
N GLY A 78 18.23 -15.96 1.36
CA GLY A 78 18.02 -16.99 2.38
C GLY A 78 16.58 -17.48 2.52
N ARG A 79 15.63 -16.93 1.74
CA ARG A 79 14.25 -17.44 1.67
C ARG A 79 14.09 -18.45 0.55
N THR A 80 13.08 -19.31 0.68
CA THR A 80 12.63 -20.16 -0.43
C THR A 80 11.88 -19.33 -1.48
N LEU A 81 11.82 -19.80 -2.73
CA LEU A 81 11.01 -19.16 -3.77
C LEU A 81 9.53 -19.02 -3.37
N THR A 82 9.00 -20.01 -2.64
CA THR A 82 7.62 -19.97 -2.16
C THR A 82 7.40 -18.84 -1.15
N GLU A 83 8.33 -18.63 -0.22
CA GLU A 83 8.26 -17.50 0.73
C GLU A 83 8.48 -16.16 0.04
N ALA A 84 9.43 -16.09 -0.89
CA ALA A 84 9.72 -14.90 -1.67
C ALA A 84 8.53 -14.49 -2.55
N ALA A 85 7.80 -15.46 -3.13
CA ALA A 85 6.61 -15.20 -3.95
C ALA A 85 5.46 -14.51 -3.16
N GLN A 86 5.44 -14.61 -1.84
CA GLN A 86 4.45 -13.94 -0.99
C GLN A 86 4.85 -12.51 -0.62
N LEU A 87 6.05 -12.06 -1.01
CA LEU A 87 6.52 -10.71 -0.75
C LEU A 87 5.72 -9.71 -1.59
N THR A 88 5.12 -8.73 -0.92
CA THR A 88 4.34 -7.65 -1.53
C THR A 88 5.17 -6.38 -1.69
N ASN A 89 4.77 -5.52 -2.62
CA ASN A 89 5.33 -4.17 -2.75
C ASN A 89 5.22 -3.36 -1.45
N LYS A 90 4.13 -3.54 -0.68
CA LYS A 90 3.94 -2.91 0.63
C LYS A 90 5.03 -3.34 1.61
N GLN A 91 5.37 -4.62 1.67
CA GLN A 91 6.48 -5.09 2.52
C GLN A 91 7.85 -4.53 2.11
N ILE A 92 8.08 -4.31 0.81
CA ILE A 92 9.30 -3.63 0.33
C ILE A 92 9.31 -2.17 0.78
N ALA A 93 8.18 -1.46 0.64
CA ALA A 93 8.04 -0.07 1.08
C ALA A 93 8.15 0.06 2.60
N ASP A 94 7.50 -0.81 3.36
CA ASP A 94 7.53 -0.86 4.82
C ASP A 94 8.94 -1.17 5.33
N TYR A 95 9.67 -2.05 4.65
CA TYR A 95 11.08 -2.28 4.96
C TYR A 95 11.89 -0.99 4.84
N LEU A 96 11.53 -0.08 3.95
CA LEU A 96 12.18 1.23 3.79
C LEU A 96 11.64 2.32 4.73
N ASP A 97 10.86 1.95 5.75
CA ASP A 97 10.11 2.88 6.62
C ASP A 97 9.08 3.74 5.85
N GLY A 98 8.57 3.18 4.74
CA GLY A 98 7.62 3.80 3.84
C GLY A 98 8.25 4.46 2.61
N LEU A 99 7.43 4.62 1.57
CA LEU A 99 7.73 5.42 0.40
C LEU A 99 6.67 6.52 0.26
N PRO A 100 7.03 7.71 -0.27
CA PRO A 100 6.03 8.68 -0.71
C PRO A 100 5.03 8.02 -1.68
N PRO A 101 3.72 8.34 -1.60
CA PRO A 101 2.70 7.76 -2.47
C PRO A 101 3.09 7.79 -3.95
N GLU A 102 3.64 8.93 -4.40
CA GLU A 102 4.06 9.19 -5.79
C GLU A 102 5.29 8.38 -6.25
N LYS A 103 5.81 7.52 -5.37
CA LYS A 103 6.94 6.62 -5.60
C LYS A 103 6.60 5.15 -5.34
N MET A 104 5.35 4.83 -5.04
CA MET A 104 4.92 3.45 -4.78
C MET A 104 5.15 2.52 -5.98
N HIS A 105 5.14 3.02 -7.22
CA HIS A 105 5.48 2.23 -8.40
C HIS A 105 6.86 1.57 -8.33
N CYS A 106 7.80 2.14 -7.57
CA CYS A 106 9.15 1.58 -7.42
C CYS A 106 9.16 0.27 -6.63
N SER A 107 8.27 0.13 -5.64
CA SER A 107 8.13 -1.15 -4.92
C SER A 107 7.30 -2.16 -5.70
N VAL A 108 6.31 -1.71 -6.49
CA VAL A 108 5.56 -2.56 -7.43
C VAL A 108 6.50 -3.19 -8.45
N MET A 109 7.34 -2.38 -9.11
CA MET A 109 8.33 -2.86 -10.06
C MET A 109 9.30 -3.89 -9.44
N GLY A 110 9.68 -3.71 -8.16
CA GLY A 110 10.49 -4.70 -7.44
C GLY A 110 9.79 -6.04 -7.27
N GLN A 111 8.52 -6.03 -6.85
CA GLN A 111 7.70 -7.24 -6.72
C GLN A 111 7.49 -7.93 -8.07
N GLU A 112 7.22 -7.17 -9.14
CA GLU A 112 7.06 -7.70 -10.49
C GLU A 112 8.35 -8.37 -10.99
N ALA A 113 9.51 -7.75 -10.76
CA ALA A 113 10.81 -8.34 -11.11
C ALA A 113 11.05 -9.66 -10.36
N LEU A 114 10.65 -9.73 -9.09
CA LEU A 114 10.73 -10.97 -8.31
C LEU A 114 9.83 -12.06 -8.88
N ARG A 115 8.57 -11.72 -9.20
CA ARG A 115 7.62 -12.66 -9.82
C ARG A 115 8.16 -13.20 -11.14
N ALA A 116 8.68 -12.31 -12.00
CA ALA A 116 9.27 -12.69 -13.28
C ALA A 116 10.48 -13.62 -13.11
N ALA A 117 11.37 -13.33 -12.13
CA ALA A 117 12.52 -14.20 -11.84
C ALA A 117 12.09 -15.60 -11.36
N ILE A 118 11.08 -15.68 -10.49
CA ILE A 118 10.55 -16.95 -9.98
C ILE A 118 9.90 -17.75 -11.11
N ALA A 119 9.07 -17.11 -11.95
CA ALA A 119 8.43 -17.76 -13.09
C ALA A 119 9.48 -18.31 -14.07
N GLN A 120 10.51 -17.51 -14.38
CA GLN A 120 11.60 -17.95 -15.24
C GLN A 120 12.31 -19.20 -14.67
N PHE A 121 12.61 -19.21 -13.38
CA PHE A 121 13.26 -20.36 -12.72
C PHE A 121 12.42 -21.64 -12.83
N ARG A 122 11.10 -21.51 -12.62
CA ARG A 122 10.15 -22.63 -12.68
C ARG A 122 9.86 -23.11 -14.10
N GLY A 123 10.38 -22.43 -15.12
CA GLY A 123 10.06 -22.71 -16.52
C GLY A 123 8.59 -22.43 -16.85
N GLU A 124 7.93 -21.59 -16.05
CA GLU A 124 6.60 -21.09 -16.34
C GLU A 124 6.72 -20.09 -17.50
N ALA A 125 5.72 -20.06 -18.39
CA ALA A 125 5.66 -19.00 -19.38
C ALA A 125 5.67 -17.68 -18.62
N PRO A 126 6.55 -16.71 -18.97
CA PRO A 126 6.46 -15.38 -18.37
C PRO A 126 5.02 -14.91 -18.52
N GLU A 127 4.39 -14.46 -17.43
CA GLU A 127 3.14 -13.72 -17.52
C GLU A 127 3.42 -12.59 -18.51
N ALA A 128 2.96 -12.75 -19.76
CA ALA A 128 3.48 -11.98 -20.86
C ALA A 128 3.27 -10.50 -20.53
N ASP A 129 4.37 -9.74 -20.50
CA ASP A 129 4.45 -8.33 -20.05
C ASP A 129 3.45 -7.38 -20.74
N HIS A 130 2.68 -7.84 -21.73
CA HIS A 130 1.69 -7.06 -22.48
C HIS A 130 0.44 -7.85 -22.91
N GLU A 131 0.12 -9.00 -22.29
CA GLU A 131 -0.92 -9.92 -22.82
C GLU A 131 -2.07 -10.24 -21.85
N GLU A 132 -2.19 -9.50 -20.74
CA GLU A 132 -3.42 -9.48 -19.92
C GLU A 132 -4.32 -8.28 -20.23
N GLY A 133 -4.48 -7.94 -21.52
CA GLY A 133 -5.50 -7.00 -21.99
C GLY A 133 -4.99 -5.86 -22.86
N ALA A 134 -5.82 -4.84 -23.04
CA ALA A 134 -5.50 -3.74 -23.96
C ALA A 134 -4.41 -2.82 -23.39
N LEU A 135 -3.49 -2.35 -24.23
CA LEU A 135 -2.53 -1.32 -23.85
C LEU A 135 -3.24 -0.02 -23.45
N ILE A 136 -3.14 0.38 -22.18
CA ILE A 136 -3.83 1.55 -21.62
C ILE A 136 -2.94 2.79 -21.70
N CYS A 137 -1.73 2.74 -21.14
CA CYS A 137 -0.78 3.85 -21.12
C CYS A 137 0.39 3.60 -22.07
N LYS A 138 0.38 4.30 -23.21
CA LYS A 138 1.47 4.21 -24.21
C LYS A 138 2.79 4.80 -23.73
N CYS A 139 2.76 5.84 -22.89
CA CYS A 139 3.98 6.51 -22.42
C CYS A 139 4.85 5.61 -21.55
N PHE A 140 4.22 4.78 -20.71
CA PHE A 140 4.92 3.94 -19.75
C PHE A 140 4.78 2.44 -20.03
N GLY A 141 4.10 2.07 -21.12
CA GLY A 141 3.94 0.66 -21.52
C GLY A 141 3.00 -0.13 -20.60
N VAL A 142 2.05 0.53 -19.94
CA VAL A 142 1.17 -0.13 -18.95
C VAL A 142 -0.11 -0.60 -19.63
N ASP A 143 -0.43 -1.88 -19.50
CA ASP A 143 -1.65 -2.51 -20.00
C ASP A 143 -2.75 -2.60 -18.92
N GLU A 144 -3.90 -3.14 -19.32
CA GLU A 144 -5.05 -3.31 -18.43
C GLU A 144 -4.77 -4.31 -17.30
N GLY A 145 -4.02 -5.39 -17.58
CA GLY A 145 -3.68 -6.44 -16.62
C GLY A 145 -2.84 -5.90 -15.48
N HIS A 146 -1.82 -5.10 -15.78
CA HIS A 146 -1.01 -4.40 -14.79
C HIS A 146 -1.90 -3.52 -13.89
N ILE A 147 -2.76 -2.67 -14.48
CA ILE A 147 -3.66 -1.81 -13.69
C ILE A 147 -4.57 -2.65 -12.81
N ARG A 148 -5.15 -3.74 -13.35
CA ARG A 148 -6.03 -4.64 -12.61
C ARG A 148 -5.33 -5.29 -11.41
N ARG A 149 -4.13 -5.84 -11.61
CA ARG A 149 -3.33 -6.44 -10.53
C ARG A 149 -3.00 -5.40 -9.47
N ALA A 150 -2.50 -4.23 -9.86
CA ALA A 150 -2.18 -3.16 -8.93
C ALA A 150 -3.40 -2.72 -8.10
N VAL A 151 -4.56 -2.53 -8.75
CA VAL A 151 -5.83 -2.16 -8.10
C VAL A 151 -6.26 -3.21 -7.09
N ILE A 152 -6.27 -4.48 -7.46
CA ILE A 152 -6.73 -5.58 -6.59
C ILE A 152 -5.76 -5.81 -5.44
N GLU A 153 -4.47 -5.93 -5.71
CA GLU A 153 -3.45 -6.25 -4.70
C GLU A 153 -3.31 -5.11 -3.67
N ASN A 154 -3.50 -3.85 -4.09
CA ASN A 154 -3.29 -2.70 -3.22
C ASN A 154 -4.57 -2.04 -2.71
N GLY A 155 -5.74 -2.41 -3.23
CA GLY A 155 -7.03 -1.83 -2.86
C GLY A 155 -7.21 -0.40 -3.39
N LEU A 156 -6.72 -0.12 -4.60
CA LEU A 156 -6.75 1.24 -5.18
C LEU A 156 -8.16 1.60 -5.62
N SER A 157 -8.62 2.81 -5.29
CA SER A 157 -9.99 3.25 -5.59
C SER A 157 -10.07 4.57 -6.34
N THR A 158 -8.93 5.24 -6.55
CA THR A 158 -8.85 6.53 -7.24
C THR A 158 -7.90 6.48 -8.43
N LEU A 159 -8.09 7.39 -9.40
CA LEU A 159 -7.15 7.57 -10.51
C LEU A 159 -5.73 7.92 -10.01
N GLU A 160 -5.64 8.75 -8.98
CA GLU A 160 -4.37 9.15 -8.37
C GLU A 160 -3.61 7.97 -7.80
N ASP A 161 -4.30 7.08 -7.08
CA ASP A 161 -3.71 5.85 -6.56
C ASP A 161 -3.18 4.96 -7.69
N VAL A 162 -3.94 4.82 -8.78
CA VAL A 162 -3.48 4.06 -9.95
C VAL A 162 -2.24 4.69 -10.57
N ILE A 163 -2.19 6.02 -10.72
CA ILE A 163 -1.00 6.74 -11.20
C ILE A 163 0.20 6.47 -10.29
N ASN A 164 0.00 6.56 -8.98
CA ASN A 164 1.05 6.42 -7.98
C ASN A 164 1.66 5.01 -7.92
N TYR A 165 0.85 3.97 -8.13
CA TYR A 165 1.28 2.57 -8.08
C TYR A 165 1.72 2.00 -9.42
N THR A 166 1.21 2.51 -10.54
CA THR A 166 1.50 1.94 -11.88
C THR A 166 2.28 2.88 -12.80
N LYS A 167 2.46 4.15 -12.40
CA LYS A 167 2.96 5.26 -13.24
C LYS A 167 2.04 5.64 -14.41
N ALA A 168 1.05 4.81 -14.76
CA ALA A 168 0.13 5.06 -15.86
C ALA A 168 -0.65 6.36 -15.65
N GLY A 169 -0.56 7.29 -16.61
CA GLY A 169 -1.25 8.57 -16.54
C GLY A 169 -0.45 9.72 -15.93
N GLY A 170 0.73 9.47 -15.34
CA GLY A 170 1.59 10.53 -14.78
C GLY A 170 2.38 11.36 -15.81
N GLY A 171 2.23 11.06 -17.11
CA GLY A 171 2.98 11.67 -18.21
C GLY A 171 2.13 12.65 -19.02
N CYS A 172 1.58 12.21 -20.16
CA CYS A 172 0.78 13.04 -21.06
C CYS A 172 -0.73 13.08 -20.73
N THR A 173 -1.15 12.37 -19.67
CA THR A 173 -2.54 12.22 -19.19
C THR A 173 -3.59 11.67 -20.17
N SER A 174 -3.24 11.37 -21.42
CA SER A 174 -4.18 10.94 -22.48
C SER A 174 -4.88 9.60 -22.22
N CYS A 175 -4.45 8.84 -21.22
CA CYS A 175 -5.03 7.55 -20.85
C CYS A 175 -5.93 7.61 -19.61
N HIS A 176 -6.13 8.79 -18.98
CA HIS A 176 -6.91 8.93 -17.74
C HIS A 176 -8.32 8.34 -17.86
N GLU A 177 -9.07 8.69 -18.90
CA GLU A 177 -10.43 8.14 -19.13
C GLU A 177 -10.43 6.61 -19.23
N LYS A 178 -9.40 6.03 -19.86
CA LYS A 178 -9.27 4.57 -19.97
C LYS A 178 -8.96 3.94 -18.61
N ILE A 179 -8.09 4.56 -17.83
CA ILE A 179 -7.73 4.13 -16.48
C ILE A 179 -8.98 4.17 -15.58
N GLU A 180 -9.72 5.27 -15.57
CA GLU A 180 -10.95 5.43 -14.79
C GLU A 180 -12.01 4.40 -15.19
N ARG A 181 -12.16 4.13 -16.49
CA ARG A 181 -13.07 3.08 -16.97
C ARG A 181 -12.66 1.69 -16.50
N THR A 182 -11.38 1.34 -16.60
CA THR A 182 -10.85 0.05 -16.10
C THR A 182 -11.05 -0.05 -14.59
N LEU A 183 -10.76 1.00 -13.84
CA LEU A 183 -10.96 1.08 -12.40
C LEU A 183 -12.45 0.88 -12.04
N GLY A 184 -13.35 1.61 -12.70
CA GLY A 184 -14.79 1.46 -12.50
C GLY A 184 -15.30 0.05 -12.80
N GLN A 185 -14.77 -0.61 -13.84
CA GLN A 185 -15.09 -2.01 -14.15
C GLN A 185 -14.61 -2.96 -13.06
N ILE A 186 -13.41 -2.78 -12.52
CA ILE A 186 -12.87 -3.62 -11.44
C ILE A 186 -13.72 -3.46 -10.18
N LEU A 187 -13.99 -2.21 -9.78
CA LEU A 187 -14.78 -1.92 -8.58
C LEU A 187 -16.23 -2.40 -8.71
N SER A 188 -16.81 -2.38 -9.92
CA SER A 188 -18.18 -2.88 -10.16
C SER A 188 -18.26 -4.40 -10.29
N ALA A 189 -17.20 -5.05 -10.75
CA ALA A 189 -17.14 -6.51 -10.92
C ALA A 189 -16.79 -7.25 -9.63
N GLN A 190 -16.27 -6.54 -8.62
CA GLN A 190 -16.13 -7.09 -7.29
C GLN A 190 -17.55 -7.30 -6.72
N PRO A 191 -17.96 -8.54 -6.38
CA PRO A 191 -19.23 -8.74 -5.68
C PRO A 191 -19.15 -7.93 -4.41
N ALA A 192 -20.04 -6.93 -4.24
CA ALA A 192 -20.12 -5.98 -3.12
C ALA A 192 -19.18 -6.41 -1.99
N SER A 193 -17.91 -6.00 -2.11
CA SER A 193 -16.87 -6.63 -1.31
C SER A 193 -17.09 -6.16 0.11
N SER A 194 -17.62 -7.07 0.92
CA SER A 194 -17.34 -7.10 2.34
C SER A 194 -15.84 -6.85 2.52
N PRO A 195 -15.41 -5.91 3.36
CA PRO A 195 -14.04 -5.43 3.39
C PRO A 195 -13.10 -6.53 3.90
N ALA A 196 -12.21 -7.02 3.03
CA ALA A 196 -11.00 -7.75 3.38
C ALA A 196 -10.01 -7.59 2.21
N ALA A 197 -8.76 -7.14 2.37
CA ALA A 197 -7.87 -7.30 3.51
C ALA A 197 -7.16 -5.98 3.90
N ALA A 198 -7.66 -5.37 4.98
CA ALA A 198 -6.72 -4.97 6.03
C ALA A 198 -6.09 -6.25 6.61
N GLY A 199 -4.97 -6.12 7.32
CA GLY A 199 -4.32 -7.22 8.04
C GLY A 199 -5.29 -8.02 8.92
N PRO A 200 -4.82 -9.13 9.54
CA PRO A 200 -5.66 -10.12 10.21
C PRO A 200 -6.80 -9.44 10.94
N ALA A 201 -8.03 -9.84 10.59
CA ALA A 201 -9.29 -9.30 11.11
C ALA A 201 -9.11 -8.90 12.58
N PRO A 202 -9.61 -7.73 13.04
CA PRO A 202 -9.55 -7.41 14.45
C PRO A 202 -10.22 -8.55 15.17
N VAL A 203 -9.38 -9.41 15.76
CA VAL A 203 -9.76 -10.36 16.79
C VAL A 203 -10.64 -9.52 17.68
N ALA A 204 -11.91 -9.92 17.86
CA ALA A 204 -12.81 -9.26 18.77
C ALA A 204 -12.03 -9.08 20.08
N GLN A 205 -11.50 -7.87 20.29
CA GLN A 205 -10.61 -7.66 21.41
C GLN A 205 -11.49 -7.91 22.63
N PRO A 206 -10.97 -8.60 23.66
CA PRO A 206 -11.71 -8.66 24.90
C PRO A 206 -12.06 -7.22 25.29
N ARG A 207 -13.19 -7.02 25.97
CA ARG A 207 -13.52 -5.70 26.52
C ARG A 207 -12.58 -5.45 27.69
N ASP A 208 -11.33 -5.17 27.37
CA ASP A 208 -10.24 -4.92 28.29
C ASP A 208 -10.57 -3.68 29.13
N GLU A 209 -9.84 -3.49 30.22
CA GLU A 209 -9.96 -2.30 31.08
C GLU A 209 -9.82 -0.98 30.29
N ASN A 210 -9.02 -1.00 29.21
CA ASN A 210 -8.85 0.12 28.28
C ASN A 210 -10.11 0.42 27.46
N TRP A 211 -10.84 -0.61 27.02
CA TRP A 211 -12.09 -0.43 26.27
C TRP A 211 -13.15 0.23 27.15
N LEU A 212 -13.31 -0.27 28.38
CA LEU A 212 -14.29 0.24 29.34
C LEU A 212 -14.01 1.71 29.71
N ALA A 213 -12.73 2.07 29.89
CA ALA A 213 -12.34 3.44 30.21
C ALA A 213 -12.60 4.41 29.05
N VAL A 214 -12.35 4.01 27.80
CA VAL A 214 -12.66 4.82 26.61
C VAL A 214 -14.17 4.96 26.42
N GLU A 215 -14.93 3.88 26.62
CA GLU A 215 -16.39 3.89 26.53
C GLU A 215 -17.03 4.81 27.58
N GLU A 216 -16.50 4.84 28.81
CA GLU A 216 -16.96 5.74 29.87
C GLU A 216 -16.71 7.22 29.52
N VAL A 217 -15.54 7.54 28.95
CA VAL A 217 -15.22 8.90 28.50
C VAL A 217 -16.17 9.34 27.38
N ILE A 218 -16.43 8.47 26.40
CA ILE A 218 -17.38 8.75 25.32
C ILE A 218 -18.80 8.92 25.87
N ALA A 219 -19.23 8.06 26.80
CA ALA A 219 -20.54 8.17 27.44
C ALA A 219 -20.74 9.50 28.19
N GLY A 220 -19.68 10.07 28.77
CA GLY A 220 -19.71 11.39 29.39
C GLY A 220 -19.80 12.56 28.39
N LEU A 221 -19.28 12.39 27.17
CA LEU A 221 -19.26 13.43 26.13
C LEU A 221 -20.52 13.40 25.25
N ARG A 222 -21.15 12.23 25.08
CA ARG A 222 -22.35 12.05 24.25
C ARG A 222 -23.50 13.02 24.56
N PRO A 223 -23.86 13.35 25.81
CA PRO A 223 -24.94 14.29 26.09
C PRO A 223 -24.68 15.70 25.54
N HIS A 224 -23.41 16.14 25.51
CA HIS A 224 -23.03 17.44 24.93
C HIS A 224 -23.11 17.40 23.41
N ILE A 225 -22.60 16.33 22.79
CA ILE A 225 -22.64 16.13 21.34
C ILE A 225 -24.10 15.99 20.84
N GLN A 226 -24.95 15.32 21.61
CA GLN A 226 -26.38 15.16 21.33
C GLN A 226 -27.18 16.44 21.53
N ALA A 227 -26.79 17.30 22.49
CA ALA A 227 -27.37 18.64 22.63
C ALA A 227 -27.11 19.51 21.39
N ASP A 228 -25.99 19.28 20.71
CA ASP A 228 -25.59 19.96 19.47
C ASP A 228 -26.10 19.25 18.19
N GLY A 229 -26.93 18.21 18.32
CA GLY A 229 -27.55 17.52 17.20
C GLY A 229 -26.73 16.39 16.55
N GLY A 230 -25.61 15.98 17.15
CA GLY A 230 -24.78 14.85 16.71
C GLY A 230 -24.88 13.62 17.61
N ASP A 231 -24.27 12.50 17.22
CA ASP A 231 -24.02 11.35 18.10
C ASP A 231 -22.66 10.72 17.77
N MET A 232 -22.01 10.17 18.79
CA MET A 232 -20.68 9.56 18.70
C MET A 232 -20.71 8.14 19.28
N ARG A 233 -20.14 7.18 18.56
CA ARG A 233 -20.06 5.77 19.00
C ARG A 233 -18.65 5.23 18.86
N LEU A 234 -18.23 4.44 19.83
CA LEU A 234 -16.93 3.77 19.79
C LEU A 234 -16.96 2.57 18.83
N LEU A 235 -15.96 2.48 17.95
CA LEU A 235 -15.81 1.36 17.01
C LEU A 235 -14.64 0.47 17.37
N SER A 236 -13.47 1.06 17.64
CA SER A 236 -12.28 0.31 18.03
C SER A 236 -11.38 1.09 18.98
N VAL A 237 -10.69 0.35 19.86
CA VAL A 237 -9.66 0.86 20.75
C VAL A 237 -8.41 0.03 20.52
N SER A 238 -7.28 0.68 20.37
CA SER A 238 -5.95 0.09 20.36
C SER A 238 -5.05 0.83 21.34
N GLU A 239 -3.81 0.39 21.54
CA GLU A 239 -2.89 1.04 22.48
C GLU A 239 -2.58 2.51 22.14
N LYS A 240 -2.64 2.88 20.85
CA LYS A 240 -2.24 4.20 20.36
C LYS A 240 -3.33 4.93 19.57
N GLN A 241 -4.44 4.27 19.26
CA GLN A 241 -5.48 4.83 18.40
C GLN A 241 -6.87 4.40 18.85
N VAL A 242 -7.81 5.35 18.81
CA VAL A 242 -9.24 5.14 19.06
C VAL A 242 -10.01 5.55 17.82
N THR A 243 -10.89 4.68 17.34
CA THR A 243 -11.75 4.95 16.18
C THR A 243 -13.18 5.13 16.63
N VAL A 244 -13.79 6.24 16.24
CA VAL A 244 -15.18 6.57 16.56
C VAL A 244 -16.01 6.80 15.30
N SER A 245 -17.28 6.42 15.35
CA SER A 245 -18.29 6.80 14.38
C SER A 245 -18.94 8.10 14.85
N LEU A 246 -19.06 9.07 13.93
CA LEU A 246 -19.82 10.31 14.14
C LEU A 246 -21.08 10.27 13.28
N SER A 247 -22.18 10.81 13.78
CA SER A 247 -23.47 10.85 13.08
C SER A 247 -24.26 12.11 13.46
N GLY A 248 -25.31 12.43 12.69
CA GLY A 248 -26.11 13.66 12.88
C GLY A 248 -25.36 14.91 12.42
N SER A 249 -25.52 16.04 13.10
CA SER A 249 -24.86 17.32 12.75
C SER A 249 -23.32 17.27 12.82
N CYS A 250 -22.74 16.17 13.30
CA CYS A 250 -21.30 15.93 13.31
C CYS A 250 -20.77 15.18 12.07
N SER A 251 -21.63 14.70 11.16
CA SER A 251 -21.15 14.16 9.88
C SER A 251 -20.82 15.32 8.94
N GLY A 252 -19.55 15.53 8.62
CA GLY A 252 -19.11 16.54 7.63
C GLY A 252 -19.12 18.00 8.11
N CYS A 253 -19.29 18.26 9.41
CA CYS A 253 -19.20 19.62 9.94
C CYS A 253 -17.74 20.09 10.01
N MET A 254 -17.48 21.35 9.66
CA MET A 254 -16.15 21.99 9.75
C MET A 254 -15.57 21.99 11.19
N MET A 255 -16.37 21.63 12.19
CA MET A 255 -16.00 21.52 13.60
C MET A 255 -15.66 20.08 14.05
N THR A 256 -15.69 19.10 13.14
CA THR A 256 -15.41 17.68 13.44
C THR A 256 -14.04 17.48 14.09
N ASP A 257 -13.03 18.19 13.59
CA ASP A 257 -11.67 18.14 14.13
C ASP A 257 -11.61 18.65 15.58
N MET A 258 -12.48 19.60 15.96
CA MET A 258 -12.55 20.11 17.34
C MET A 258 -13.19 19.08 18.28
N THR A 259 -14.21 18.36 17.82
CA THR A 259 -14.85 17.28 18.59
C THR A 259 -13.88 16.11 18.80
N LEU A 260 -13.12 15.72 17.77
CA LEU A 260 -12.10 14.68 17.88
C LEU A 260 -10.94 15.12 18.79
N ALA A 261 -10.48 16.37 18.67
CA ALA A 261 -9.45 16.94 19.55
C ALA A 261 -9.91 17.01 21.01
N TRP A 262 -11.20 17.32 21.25
CA TRP A 262 -11.78 17.34 22.59
C TRP A 262 -11.85 15.95 23.22
N LEU A 263 -12.28 14.95 22.45
CA LEU A 263 -12.24 13.55 22.88
C LEU A 263 -10.79 13.10 23.16
N GLN A 264 -9.84 13.45 22.28
CA GLN A 264 -8.42 13.14 22.46
C GLN A 264 -7.87 13.73 23.77
N GLN A 265 -8.19 15.00 24.06
CA GLN A 265 -7.78 15.63 25.32
C GLN A 265 -8.35 14.91 26.54
N LYS A 266 -9.64 14.53 26.51
CA LYS A 266 -10.29 13.83 27.62
C LYS A 266 -9.72 12.43 27.85
N LEU A 267 -9.32 11.74 26.77
CA LEU A 267 -8.64 10.46 26.87
C LEU A 267 -7.25 10.60 27.50
N ILE A 268 -6.50 11.65 27.16
CA ILE A 268 -5.20 11.95 27.80
C ILE A 268 -5.38 12.24 29.30
N GLU A 269 -6.37 13.04 29.67
CA GLU A 269 -6.67 13.38 31.07
C GLU A 269 -7.05 12.14 31.90
N ARG A 270 -7.80 11.20 31.31
CA ARG A 270 -8.30 9.99 32.00
C ARG A 270 -7.29 8.85 32.04
N LEU A 271 -6.56 8.63 30.93
CA LEU A 271 -5.68 7.46 30.74
C LEU A 271 -4.20 7.79 30.95
N GLY A 272 -3.83 9.08 31.06
CA GLY A 272 -2.45 9.51 31.28
C GLY A 272 -1.50 9.24 30.10
N ARG A 273 -2.03 8.88 28.93
CA ARG A 273 -1.28 8.55 27.72
C ARG A 273 -1.94 9.12 26.47
N PHE A 274 -1.13 9.41 25.47
CA PHE A 274 -1.60 9.91 24.17
C PHE A 274 -2.22 8.78 23.35
N MET A 275 -3.45 8.99 22.89
CA MET A 275 -4.13 8.13 21.92
C MET A 275 -4.64 9.01 20.78
N HIS A 276 -4.32 8.64 19.54
CA HIS A 276 -4.79 9.33 18.36
C HIS A 276 -6.26 8.98 18.09
N VAL A 277 -7.14 9.98 18.03
CA VAL A 277 -8.57 9.77 17.81
C VAL A 277 -8.90 10.04 16.36
N VAL A 278 -9.49 9.05 15.67
CA VAL A 278 -9.92 9.20 14.27
C VAL A 278 -11.41 8.92 14.11
N ALA A 279 -12.04 9.65 13.20
CA ALA A 279 -13.38 9.32 12.72
C ALA A 279 -13.30 8.23 11.65
N ASP A 280 -14.25 7.30 11.67
CA ASP A 280 -14.38 6.27 10.63
C ASP A 280 -14.79 6.90 9.28
N PRO A 281 -14.01 6.75 8.21
CA PRO A 281 -14.32 7.31 6.90
C PRO A 281 -15.67 6.87 6.31
N ALA A 282 -16.23 5.73 6.75
CA ALA A 282 -17.56 5.28 6.34
C ALA A 282 -18.72 6.16 6.84
N THR A 283 -18.46 7.11 7.75
CA THR A 283 -19.49 7.97 8.36
C THR A 283 -19.64 9.34 7.71
N VAL A 284 -18.78 9.69 6.75
CA VAL A 284 -18.74 11.03 6.14
C VAL A 284 -19.59 11.14 4.85
N SER A 285 -20.20 10.05 4.36
CA SER A 285 -20.79 10.00 3.01
C SER A 285 -22.32 10.09 2.90
N THR A 286 -23.02 10.85 3.76
CA THR A 286 -24.48 11.08 3.56
C THR A 286 -24.92 12.49 3.92
N SER A 287 -24.47 13.51 3.18
CA SER A 287 -25.21 14.77 3.05
C SER A 287 -24.61 15.63 1.94
N GLU A 288 -25.08 15.46 0.70
CA GLU A 288 -25.13 16.51 -0.35
C GLU A 288 -25.72 15.92 -1.64
N VAL A 289 -27.05 15.76 -1.67
CA VAL A 289 -27.85 15.93 -2.89
C VAL A 289 -29.17 16.55 -2.44
N GLU A 290 -29.25 17.88 -2.56
CA GLU A 290 -30.50 18.63 -2.62
C GLU A 290 -30.93 18.76 -4.09
#